data_AF-A0A365QV20-F1
#
_entry.id   AF-A0A365QV20-F1
#
_cell.length_a   1.000
_cell.length_b   1.000
_cell.length_c   1.000
_cell.angle_alpha   90.00
_cell.angle_beta   90.00
_cell.angle_gamma   90.00
#
_symmetry.space_group_name_H-M   'P 1'
#
loop_
_entity.id
_entity.type
_entity.pdbx_description
1 polymer ?
#
loop_
_entity_poly.entity_id
_entity_poly.type
_entity_poly.pdbx_seq_one_letter_code
_entity_poly.pdbx_strand_id
1 'polypeptide(L)'
;MSNSDLMTRIWRAEDGYTDYRVFPNERDAMICRLMFTFAIIADMTPYAYGERWCYHSYADAKAALDAWDGEGEPTGWHRHPDTGRRRENGDPERETINW
;
A
#
# COMPACT_ATOMS: atom_id res chain seq x y z
N MET A 1 15.24 16.10 -18.32
CA MET A 1 14.63 15.53 -17.10
C MET A 1 13.57 16.51 -16.63
N SER A 2 12.31 16.08 -16.54
CA SER A 2 11.19 16.95 -16.16
C SER A 2 11.21 17.20 -14.64
N ASN A 3 10.78 18.39 -14.20
CA ASN A 3 10.58 18.71 -12.78
C ASN A 3 9.63 17.73 -12.06
N SER A 4 8.73 17.08 -12.80
CA SER A 4 7.84 16.04 -12.27
C SER A 4 8.60 14.81 -11.77
N ASP A 5 9.66 14.43 -12.47
CA ASP A 5 10.45 13.22 -12.22
C ASP A 5 11.40 13.39 -11.01
N LEU A 6 11.78 14.64 -10.72
CA LEU A 6 12.56 15.03 -9.54
C LEU A 6 11.70 15.10 -8.28
N MET A 7 10.46 15.61 -8.36
CA MET A 7 9.53 15.64 -7.22
C MET A 7 9.15 14.22 -6.79
N THR A 8 8.78 13.34 -7.72
CA THR A 8 8.44 11.94 -7.39
C THR A 8 9.61 11.20 -6.74
N ARG A 9 10.86 11.55 -7.06
CA ARG A 9 12.05 10.97 -6.42
C ARG A 9 12.32 11.47 -4.99
N ILE A 10 11.91 12.68 -4.66
CA ILE A 10 12.13 13.27 -3.33
C ILE A 10 11.16 12.66 -2.29
N TRP A 11 9.91 12.39 -2.67
CA TRP A 11 8.94 11.68 -1.79
C TRP A 11 9.32 10.21 -1.52
N ARG A 12 10.09 9.57 -2.42
CA ARG A 12 10.48 8.14 -2.35
C ARG A 12 11.52 7.80 -1.28
N ALA A 13 12.03 8.79 -0.54
CA ALA A 13 13.10 8.61 0.46
C ALA A 13 12.86 9.33 1.79
N GLU A 14 11.69 9.95 2.00
CA GLU A 14 11.37 10.56 3.31
C GLU A 14 10.84 9.50 4.31
N ASP A 15 11.16 9.73 5.60
CA ASP A 15 11.24 8.86 6.79
C ASP A 15 10.04 7.95 7.16
N GLY A 16 9.25 7.49 6.21
CA GLY A 16 8.12 6.58 6.46
C GLY A 16 7.74 5.66 5.30
N TYR A 17 8.27 5.88 4.10
CA TYR A 17 7.97 5.08 2.91
C TYR A 17 9.16 4.22 2.49
N THR A 18 8.89 2.96 2.18
CA THR A 18 9.88 1.91 1.88
C THR A 18 9.40 1.05 0.72
N ASP A 19 10.30 0.28 0.09
CA ASP A 19 9.95 -0.74 -0.92
C ASP A 19 9.15 -0.21 -2.12
N TYR A 20 9.51 0.99 -2.59
CA TYR A 20 8.88 1.57 -3.77
C TYR A 20 9.00 0.66 -4.99
N ARG A 21 7.89 0.46 -5.70
CA ARG A 21 7.82 -0.32 -6.93
C ARG A 21 6.86 0.32 -7.93
N VAL A 22 7.18 0.18 -9.21
CA VAL A 22 6.27 0.43 -10.33
C VAL A 22 5.96 -0.90 -11.00
N PHE A 23 4.69 -1.14 -11.32
CA PHE A 23 4.19 -2.35 -11.96
C PHE A 23 4.05 -2.16 -13.48
N PRO A 24 3.94 -3.26 -14.26
CA PRO A 24 3.78 -3.18 -15.72
C PRO A 24 2.55 -2.39 -16.18
N ASN A 25 1.51 -2.31 -15.34
CA ASN A 25 0.30 -1.53 -15.58
C ASN A 25 0.44 -0.03 -15.19
N GLU A 26 1.67 0.44 -14.99
CA GLU A 26 2.02 1.81 -14.60
C GLU A 26 1.53 2.25 -13.21
N ARG A 27 0.89 1.35 -12.44
CA ARG A 27 0.60 1.62 -11.03
C ARG A 27 1.89 1.60 -10.23
N ASP A 28 1.92 2.41 -9.18
CA ASP A 28 3.00 2.41 -8.23
C ASP A 28 2.51 2.10 -6.81
N ALA A 29 3.41 1.54 -6.01
CA ALA A 29 3.13 1.24 -4.63
C ALA A 29 4.38 1.27 -3.77
N MET A 30 4.17 1.38 -2.45
CA MET A 30 5.20 1.39 -1.43
C MET A 30 4.63 0.96 -0.08
N ILE A 31 5.51 0.61 0.85
CA ILE A 31 5.15 0.29 2.23
C ILE A 31 5.34 1.53 3.10
N CYS A 32 4.29 1.91 3.81
CA CYS A 32 4.31 2.99 4.78
C CYS A 32 4.21 2.44 6.22
N ARG A 33 5.08 2.91 7.12
CA ARG A 33 4.91 2.71 8.56
C ARG A 33 3.86 3.69 9.08
N LEU A 34 2.76 3.15 9.60
CA LEU A 34 1.77 3.93 10.36
C LEU A 34 2.08 3.82 11.87
N MET A 35 1.30 4.48 12.73
CA MET A 35 1.55 4.46 14.18
C MET A 35 1.53 3.02 14.76
N PHE A 36 0.59 2.17 14.31
CA PHE A 36 0.39 0.82 14.85
C PHE A 36 0.46 -0.29 13.81
N THR A 37 0.33 0.04 12.53
CA THR A 37 0.32 -0.93 11.43
C THR A 37 1.37 -0.59 10.38
N PHE A 38 1.48 -1.45 9.38
CA PHE A 38 2.14 -1.16 8.11
C PHE A 38 1.08 -1.13 7.02
N ALA A 39 1.31 -0.40 5.95
CA ALA A 39 0.36 -0.36 4.85
C ALA A 39 1.05 -0.39 3.50
N ILE A 40 0.47 -1.11 2.55
CA ILE A 40 0.74 -0.86 1.13
C ILE A 40 -0.11 0.35 0.75
N ILE A 41 0.56 1.38 0.24
CA ILE A 41 -0.04 2.58 -0.35
C ILE A 41 0.16 2.48 -1.86
N ALA A 42 -0.90 2.65 -2.64
CA ALA A 42 -0.84 2.60 -4.10
C ALA A 42 -1.45 3.84 -4.76
N ASP A 43 -1.05 4.07 -6.01
CA ASP A 43 -1.52 5.16 -6.86
C ASP A 43 -1.22 6.53 -6.24
N MET A 44 0.07 6.81 -6.00
CA MET A 44 0.49 8.04 -5.35
C MET A 44 0.30 9.26 -6.27
N THR A 45 -0.22 10.32 -5.67
CA THR A 45 -0.30 11.65 -6.28
C THR A 45 0.54 12.63 -5.46
N PRO A 46 0.82 13.84 -5.95
CA PRO A 46 1.56 14.85 -5.18
C PRO A 46 0.91 15.26 -3.86
N TYR A 47 -0.36 14.93 -3.63
CA TYR A 47 -1.14 15.41 -2.48
C TYR A 47 -1.86 14.29 -1.71
N ALA A 48 -1.92 13.08 -2.24
CA ALA A 48 -2.72 11.97 -1.71
C ALA A 48 -2.26 10.63 -2.28
N TYR A 49 -2.90 9.55 -1.85
CA TYR A 49 -2.84 8.23 -2.46
C TYR A 49 -4.23 7.78 -2.90
N GLY A 50 -4.30 6.85 -3.85
CA GLY A 50 -5.55 6.25 -4.29
C GLY A 50 -6.03 5.13 -3.38
N GLU A 51 -5.14 4.22 -3.00
CA GLU A 51 -5.50 3.00 -2.25
C GLU A 51 -4.59 2.73 -1.06
N ARG A 52 -5.16 2.06 -0.04
CA ARG A 52 -4.42 1.69 1.18
C ARG A 52 -4.92 0.39 1.79
N TRP A 53 -3.99 -0.56 1.96
CA TRP A 53 -4.24 -1.84 2.63
C TRP A 53 -3.33 -2.01 3.85
N CYS A 54 -3.91 -2.24 5.03
CA CYS A 54 -3.16 -2.35 6.28
C CYS A 54 -2.81 -3.80 6.67
N TYR A 55 -1.62 -3.95 7.26
CA TYR A 55 -0.99 -5.19 7.70
C TYR A 55 -0.51 -5.06 9.15
N HIS A 56 -0.43 -6.19 9.86
CA HIS A 56 0.02 -6.21 11.25
C HIS A 56 1.53 -5.99 11.37
N SER A 57 2.30 -6.46 10.38
CA SER A 57 3.75 -6.34 10.37
C SER A 57 4.29 -5.85 9.02
N TYR A 58 5.51 -5.33 9.05
CA TYR A 58 6.26 -5.00 7.83
C TYR A 58 6.47 -6.23 6.96
N ALA A 59 6.79 -7.38 7.58
CA ALA A 59 7.07 -8.61 6.86
C ALA A 59 5.84 -9.08 6.04
N ASP A 60 4.64 -8.98 6.60
CA ASP A 60 3.40 -9.33 5.89
C ASP A 60 3.14 -8.35 4.73
N ALA A 61 3.30 -7.04 4.97
CA ALA A 61 3.16 -6.04 3.91
C ALA A 61 4.18 -6.25 2.79
N LYS A 62 5.41 -6.60 3.12
CA LYS A 62 6.49 -6.86 2.17
C LYS A 62 6.24 -8.11 1.36
N ALA A 63 5.84 -9.20 1.99
CA ALA A 63 5.48 -10.43 1.30
C ALA A 63 4.29 -10.21 0.35
N ALA A 64 3.28 -9.46 0.79
CA ALA A 64 2.13 -9.11 -0.05
C ALA A 64 2.53 -8.22 -1.24
N LEU A 65 3.37 -7.20 -1.02
CA LEU A 65 3.84 -6.31 -2.09
C LEU A 65 4.73 -7.04 -3.11
N ASP A 66 5.57 -7.96 -2.66
CA ASP A 66 6.44 -8.75 -3.54
C ASP A 66 5.63 -9.68 -4.45
N ALA A 67 4.58 -10.30 -3.90
CA ALA A 67 3.72 -11.24 -4.62
C ALA A 67 2.70 -10.54 -5.53
N TRP A 68 2.38 -9.28 -5.25
CA TRP A 68 1.40 -8.52 -6.02
C TRP A 68 1.94 -8.17 -7.42
N ASP A 69 1.06 -8.23 -8.42
CA ASP A 69 1.34 -7.89 -9.82
C ASP A 69 0.92 -6.46 -10.19
N GLY A 70 0.28 -5.75 -9.25
CA GLY A 70 -0.27 -4.41 -9.44
C GLY A 70 -1.74 -4.41 -9.85
N GLU A 71 -2.35 -5.55 -10.13
CA GLU A 71 -3.77 -5.64 -10.50
C GLU A 71 -4.65 -5.92 -9.28
N GLY A 72 -5.83 -5.28 -9.23
CA GLY A 72 -6.77 -5.45 -8.12
C GLY A 72 -6.18 -5.06 -6.76
N GLU A 73 -6.31 -5.97 -5.79
CA GLU A 73 -5.85 -5.80 -4.40
C GLU A 73 -4.73 -6.81 -4.07
N PRO A 74 -3.70 -6.40 -3.30
CA PRO A 74 -2.78 -7.35 -2.69
C PRO A 74 -3.52 -8.23 -1.67
N THR A 75 -2.99 -9.42 -1.39
CA THR A 75 -3.58 -10.36 -0.44
C THR A 75 -3.07 -10.16 0.99
N GLY A 76 -3.79 -10.66 2.00
CA GLY A 76 -3.31 -10.73 3.39
C GLY A 76 -3.48 -9.45 4.23
N TRP A 77 -4.06 -8.39 3.67
CA TRP A 77 -4.40 -7.19 4.45
C TRP A 77 -5.57 -7.46 5.39
N HIS A 78 -5.58 -6.80 6.56
CA HIS A 78 -6.64 -6.96 7.56
C HIS A 78 -7.60 -5.77 7.66
N ARG A 79 -7.22 -4.60 7.12
CA ARG A 79 -8.11 -3.43 7.03
C ARG A 79 -7.89 -2.66 5.73
N HIS A 80 -9.00 -2.30 5.10
CA HIS A 80 -9.09 -1.37 3.98
C HIS A 80 -9.89 -0.13 4.43
N PRO A 81 -9.21 0.97 4.81
CA PRO A 81 -9.85 2.08 5.52
C PRO A 81 -10.95 2.79 4.72
N ASP A 82 -10.78 2.95 3.42
CA ASP A 82 -11.68 3.76 2.60
C ASP A 82 -13.01 3.06 2.31
N THR A 83 -13.03 1.73 2.40
CA THR A 83 -14.24 0.90 2.21
C THR A 83 -14.82 0.39 3.52
N GLY A 84 -14.11 0.58 4.64
CA GLY A 84 -14.45 -0.02 5.93
C GLY A 84 -14.28 -1.54 5.99
N ARG A 85 -13.73 -2.19 4.95
CA ARG A 85 -13.58 -3.65 4.93
C ARG A 85 -12.50 -4.10 5.90
N ARG A 86 -12.75 -5.23 6.56
CA ARG A 86 -11.85 -5.88 7.51
C ARG A 86 -11.80 -7.37 7.26
N ARG A 87 -10.60 -7.95 7.31
CA ARG A 87 -10.36 -9.38 7.15
C ARG A 87 -9.66 -9.89 8.39
N GLU A 88 -10.30 -10.81 9.13
CA GLU A 88 -9.68 -11.42 10.30
C GLU A 88 -8.41 -12.16 9.86
N ASN A 89 -7.25 -11.80 10.43
CA ASN A 89 -5.93 -12.34 10.05
C ASN A 89 -5.61 -12.26 8.55
N GLY A 90 -6.24 -11.33 7.82
CA GLY A 90 -6.05 -11.18 6.38
C GLY A 90 -6.83 -12.18 5.50
N ASP A 91 -7.72 -12.97 6.09
CA ASP A 91 -8.55 -13.96 5.40
C ASP A 91 -9.75 -13.31 4.67
N PRO A 92 -9.82 -13.37 3.34
CA PRO A 92 -10.94 -12.80 2.58
C PRO A 92 -12.28 -13.50 2.84
N GLU A 93 -12.29 -14.78 3.27
CA GLU A 93 -13.54 -15.49 3.58
C GLU A 93 -14.19 -14.99 4.88
N ARG A 94 -13.43 -14.29 5.71
CA ARG A 94 -13.87 -13.69 6.98
C ARG A 94 -14.06 -12.19 6.89
N GLU A 95 -14.32 -11.70 5.68
CA GLU A 95 -14.46 -10.28 5.45
C GLU A 95 -15.75 -9.74 6.08
N THR A 96 -15.63 -8.61 6.76
CA THR A 96 -16.74 -7.84 7.32
C THR A 96 -16.57 -6.36 6.97
N ILE A 97 -17.66 -5.60 7.02
CA ILE A 97 -17.62 -4.13 6.87
C ILE A 97 -17.82 -3.51 8.24
N ASN A 98 -16.82 -2.77 8.72
CA ASN A 98 -16.86 -2.02 9.97
C ASN A 98 -15.90 -0.82 9.92
N TRP A 99 -16.44 0.39 10.06
CA TRP A 99 -15.74 1.67 9.95
C TRP A 99 -14.69 1.85 11.06
#